data_AF-A0A497KQ94-F1
#
_entry.id   AF-A0A497KQ94-F1
#
_cell.length_a   1.000
_cell.length_b   1.000
_cell.length_c   1.000
_cell.angle_alpha   90.00
_cell.angle_beta   90.00
_cell.angle_gamma   90.00
#
_symmetry.space_group_name_H-M   'P 1'
#
loop_
_entity.id
_entity.type
_entity.pdbx_description
1 polymer ?
#
loop_
_entity_poly.entity_id
_entity_poly.type
_entity_poly.pdbx_seq_one_letter_code
_entity_poly.pdbx_strand_id
1 'polypeptide(L)'
;MGEDYILKFFVFSIFSDKKVGERRNTFITHIENYSSIRMESPKHFNGFIKTLWSMHMSFSKDVRDEAIAFTRESLVIDMYTTSFQYGSLMISDESLQPGWFAKKSDRTFDLPKVIEGGLDIFGISMLDGYGLSHSSRFFRSNESENVTWLEEYPSGWEDFAWPPEPFGRYRMQTARSYLTYGLIFYDVVMREVEALPERLILVKKSSDIIRAKREGKVGIILDCNCVQMIEDSLEMLRVLYRLGYRDMLLARFSRNLVVDSWVQSRADSRLTPFGVAVVREMNRLGMIVDLSHTSDRCFYDVLEVSKDPVICSHSNARAVFDHPRNLSDDQIHALAEKRGVIGLMTFFIGPGPEYRDRRGWKVDDPRFQKWLDHCDHIVNLVGVDYVGWGSDGYETMIHSPVELPKITEGLMRRGYSKKEIKKILGENFLRIFREVVG
;
A
#
# COMPACT_ATOMS: atom_id res chain seq x y z
N MET A 1 14.42 -2.90 57.60
CA MET A 1 14.69 -3.49 56.27
C MET A 1 13.39 -3.42 55.48
N GLY A 2 13.33 -2.67 54.38
CA GLY A 2 12.12 -2.71 53.54
C GLY A 2 11.83 -1.47 52.70
N GLU A 3 12.78 -0.93 51.93
CA GLU A 3 12.48 0.03 50.83
C GLU A 3 13.44 -0.13 49.62
N ASP A 4 13.94 -1.34 49.33
CA ASP A 4 14.95 -1.57 48.26
C ASP A 4 14.39 -2.18 46.94
N TYR A 5 13.07 -2.14 46.70
CA TYR A 5 12.45 -2.93 45.62
C TYR A 5 11.69 -2.14 44.54
N ILE A 6 12.20 -1.01 44.03
CA ILE A 6 11.54 -0.34 42.86
C ILE A 6 12.48 0.03 41.69
N LEU A 7 13.81 0.07 41.84
CA LEU A 7 14.67 0.50 40.72
C LEU A 7 15.06 -0.58 39.69
N LYS A 8 14.99 -1.88 40.02
CA LYS A 8 15.46 -2.94 39.09
C LYS A 8 14.49 -3.23 37.93
N PHE A 9 13.20 -2.96 38.07
CA PHE A 9 12.21 -3.35 37.05
C PHE A 9 12.07 -2.32 35.91
N PHE A 10 12.22 -1.02 36.20
CA PHE A 10 11.99 0.02 35.20
C PHE A 10 13.15 0.18 34.20
N VAL A 11 14.39 -0.06 34.66
CA VAL A 11 15.58 -0.02 33.81
C VAL A 11 15.74 -1.31 33.00
N PHE A 12 15.15 -2.44 33.41
CA PHE A 12 15.28 -3.68 32.63
C PHE A 12 14.34 -3.72 31.40
N SER A 13 13.15 -3.12 31.52
CA SER A 13 12.14 -3.08 30.45
C SER A 13 12.57 -2.26 29.23
N ILE A 14 13.36 -1.20 29.43
CA ILE A 14 13.84 -0.33 28.34
C ILE A 14 15.06 -0.94 27.60
N PHE A 15 15.75 -1.94 28.18
CA PHE A 15 17.07 -2.38 27.71
C PHE A 15 17.19 -3.88 27.36
N SER A 16 16.08 -4.64 27.38
CA SER A 16 16.08 -6.08 27.07
C SER A 16 16.24 -6.44 25.60
N ASP A 17 16.25 -5.46 24.69
CA ASP A 17 16.44 -5.74 23.26
C ASP A 17 17.92 -5.86 22.89
N LYS A 18 18.34 -7.08 22.51
CA LYS A 18 19.74 -7.46 22.27
C LYS A 18 20.33 -6.96 20.94
N LYS A 19 19.62 -6.14 20.15
CA LYS A 19 20.03 -5.78 18.77
C LYS A 19 20.43 -4.32 18.50
N VAL A 20 20.70 -3.50 19.53
CA VAL A 20 21.18 -2.12 19.32
C VAL A 20 22.66 -2.01 19.67
N GLY A 21 23.52 -2.22 18.66
CA GLY A 21 24.98 -2.06 18.73
C GLY A 21 25.44 -0.59 18.56
N GLU A 22 26.58 -0.28 19.17
CA GLU A 22 27.33 1.00 19.17
C GLU A 22 26.77 2.21 19.96
N ARG A 23 25.47 2.54 19.94
CA ARG A 23 24.95 3.66 20.77
C ARG A 23 24.63 3.29 22.23
N ARG A 24 24.73 2.01 22.59
CA ARG A 24 24.57 1.48 23.96
C ARG A 24 25.58 2.10 24.95
N ASN A 25 26.81 2.37 24.51
CA ASN A 25 27.88 2.79 25.40
C ASN A 25 27.68 4.20 25.96
N THR A 26 27.19 5.16 25.18
CA THR A 26 27.03 6.55 25.65
C THR A 26 25.93 6.67 26.71
N PHE A 27 24.87 5.87 26.60
CA PHE A 27 23.72 5.89 27.51
C PHE A 27 23.96 5.07 28.78
N ILE A 28 24.63 3.91 28.67
CA ILE A 28 25.06 3.11 29.83
C ILE A 28 26.08 3.88 30.67
N THR A 29 27.03 4.59 30.07
CA THR A 29 28.01 5.42 30.80
C THR A 29 27.33 6.54 31.62
N HIS A 30 26.21 7.09 31.13
CA HIS A 30 25.41 8.06 31.90
C HIS A 30 24.65 7.42 33.06
N ILE A 31 24.11 6.20 32.89
CA ILE A 31 23.36 5.50 33.95
C ILE A 31 24.31 4.96 35.03
N GLU A 32 25.50 4.47 34.66
CA GLU A 32 26.50 3.98 35.63
C GLU A 32 26.96 5.10 36.57
N ASN A 33 27.08 6.35 36.08
CA ASN A 33 27.37 7.52 36.92
C ASN A 33 26.23 7.90 37.89
N TYR A 34 25.00 7.42 37.66
CA TYR A 34 23.84 7.67 38.52
C TYR A 34 23.49 6.50 39.47
N SER A 35 24.14 5.35 39.29
CA SER A 35 23.94 4.15 40.12
C SER A 35 24.42 4.29 41.58
N SER A 36 25.07 5.42 41.92
CA SER A 36 25.56 5.74 43.27
C SER A 36 24.68 6.72 44.06
N ILE A 37 23.55 7.20 43.50
CA ILE A 37 22.67 8.15 44.20
C ILE A 37 21.72 7.41 45.14
N ARG A 38 22.00 7.43 46.45
CA ARG A 38 21.00 7.15 47.49
C ARG A 38 19.90 8.21 47.41
N MET A 39 18.69 7.82 47.04
CA MET A 39 17.56 8.74 46.96
C MET A 39 16.95 8.97 48.34
N GLU A 40 17.30 10.10 48.97
CA GLU A 40 16.87 10.43 50.33
C GLU A 40 15.48 11.11 50.42
N SER A 41 14.78 11.36 49.30
CA SER A 41 13.39 11.88 49.37
C SER A 41 12.55 11.71 48.09
N PRO A 42 11.20 11.69 48.19
CA PRO A 42 10.29 11.60 47.04
C PRO A 42 10.44 12.71 45.99
N LYS A 43 10.96 13.88 46.37
CA LYS A 43 11.23 14.99 45.44
C LYS A 43 12.38 14.66 44.47
N HIS A 44 13.41 13.95 44.93
CA HIS A 44 14.53 13.51 44.09
C HIS A 44 14.10 12.42 43.09
N PHE A 45 13.19 11.53 43.50
CA PHE A 45 12.60 10.52 42.62
C PHE A 45 11.78 11.15 41.48
N ASN A 46 10.89 12.10 41.79
CA ASN A 46 10.10 12.81 40.77
C ASN A 46 10.98 13.64 39.82
N GLY A 47 12.06 14.24 40.32
CA GLY A 47 13.05 14.93 39.48
C GLY A 47 13.76 13.98 38.51
N PHE A 48 14.19 12.81 39.00
CA PHE A 48 14.85 11.79 38.19
C PHE A 48 13.94 11.21 37.10
N ILE A 49 12.68 10.89 37.44
CA ILE A 49 11.70 10.43 36.44
C ILE A 49 11.44 11.49 35.37
N LYS A 50 11.36 12.77 35.74
CA LYS A 50 11.24 13.87 34.75
C LYS A 50 12.46 13.95 33.83
N THR A 51 13.67 13.76 34.34
CA THR A 51 14.90 13.76 33.54
C THR A 51 14.92 12.58 32.57
N LEU A 52 14.64 11.36 33.04
CA LEU A 52 14.56 10.18 32.17
C LEU A 52 13.50 10.34 31.08
N TRP A 53 12.33 10.90 31.44
CA TRP A 53 11.25 11.16 30.48
C TRP A 53 11.65 12.24 29.46
N SER A 54 12.34 13.30 29.89
CA SER A 54 12.88 14.33 28.99
C SER A 54 13.92 13.76 28.02
N MET A 55 14.83 12.91 28.50
CA MET A 55 15.84 12.24 27.67
C MET A 55 15.19 11.28 26.66
N HIS A 56 14.19 10.50 27.08
CA HIS A 56 13.43 9.63 26.19
C HIS A 56 12.67 10.44 25.12
N MET A 57 12.04 11.55 25.48
CA MET A 57 11.37 12.46 24.55
C MET A 57 12.33 13.07 23.53
N SER A 58 13.53 13.49 23.97
CA SER A 58 14.58 14.01 23.07
C SER A 58 15.03 12.94 22.08
N PHE A 59 15.34 11.73 22.57
CA PHE A 59 15.77 10.62 21.72
C PHE A 59 14.68 10.22 20.70
N SER A 60 13.43 10.16 21.14
CA SER A 60 12.25 9.88 20.30
C SER A 60 12.08 10.93 19.19
N LYS A 61 12.35 12.20 19.49
CA LYS A 61 12.33 13.29 18.52
C LYS A 61 13.46 13.15 17.49
N ASP A 62 14.68 12.86 17.94
CA ASP A 62 15.85 12.72 17.05
C ASP A 62 15.64 11.58 16.05
N VAL A 63 15.09 10.44 16.49
CA VAL A 63 14.77 9.30 15.60
C VAL A 63 13.69 9.66 14.58
N ARG A 64 12.68 10.45 14.98
CA ARG A 64 11.62 10.90 14.07
C ARG A 64 12.17 11.82 12.98
N ASP A 65 12.98 12.80 13.36
CA ASP A 65 13.55 13.75 12.41
C ASP A 65 14.52 13.03 11.44
N GLU A 66 15.31 12.08 11.95
CA GLU A 66 16.13 11.18 11.13
C GLU A 66 15.29 10.32 10.17
N ALA A 67 14.16 9.77 10.64
CA ALA A 67 13.27 8.97 9.81
C ALA A 67 12.64 9.78 8.67
N ILE A 68 12.23 11.03 8.93
CA ILE A 68 11.68 11.93 7.91
C ILE A 68 12.72 12.22 6.83
N ALA A 69 13.94 12.60 7.22
CA ALA A 69 15.02 12.86 6.28
C ALA A 69 15.37 11.61 5.47
N PHE A 70 15.53 10.47 6.15
CA PHE A 70 15.92 9.21 5.51
C PHE A 70 14.85 8.65 4.55
N THR A 71 13.57 8.82 4.88
CA THR A 71 12.46 8.42 4.00
C THR A 71 12.53 9.19 2.68
N ARG A 72 12.73 10.52 2.74
CA ARG A 72 12.81 11.37 1.54
C ARG A 72 14.01 11.06 0.65
N GLU A 73 15.14 10.70 1.26
CA GLU A 73 16.35 10.30 0.53
C GLU A 73 16.25 8.89 -0.10
N SER A 74 15.44 8.01 0.50
CA SER A 74 15.28 6.62 0.08
C SER A 74 14.28 6.50 -1.07
N LEU A 75 14.39 5.44 -1.87
CA LEU A 75 13.35 5.07 -2.82
C LEU A 75 12.17 4.46 -2.05
N VAL A 76 10.99 5.07 -2.14
CA VAL A 76 9.77 4.58 -1.51
C VAL A 76 8.76 4.15 -2.58
N ILE A 77 8.40 2.87 -2.54
CA ILE A 77 7.41 2.25 -3.44
C ILE A 77 6.27 1.72 -2.59
N ASP A 78 5.06 2.21 -2.85
CA ASP A 78 3.82 1.58 -2.42
C ASP A 78 3.28 0.73 -3.56
N MET A 79 3.47 -0.59 -3.50
CA MET A 79 3.15 -1.45 -4.65
C MET A 79 1.66 -1.48 -4.95
N TYR A 80 0.79 -1.22 -3.98
CA TYR A 80 -0.66 -1.27 -4.19
C TYR A 80 -1.42 -0.34 -3.25
N THR A 81 -2.10 0.64 -3.84
CA THR A 81 -3.00 1.55 -3.11
C THR A 81 -4.34 1.72 -3.82
N THR A 82 -5.41 1.81 -3.02
CA THR A 82 -6.76 2.14 -3.48
C THR A 82 -7.04 3.66 -3.40
N SER A 83 -6.14 4.45 -2.82
CA SER A 83 -6.42 5.86 -2.50
C SER A 83 -6.51 6.78 -3.70
N PHE A 84 -5.73 6.57 -4.76
CA PHE A 84 -5.88 7.34 -5.99
C PHE A 84 -7.24 7.08 -6.63
N GLN A 85 -7.66 5.81 -6.65
CA GLN A 85 -9.00 5.40 -7.09
C GLN A 85 -10.09 6.06 -6.25
N TYR A 86 -10.06 5.95 -4.91
CA TYR A 86 -11.06 6.60 -4.07
C TYR A 86 -11.07 8.12 -4.22
N GLY A 87 -9.89 8.75 -4.30
CA GLY A 87 -9.76 10.20 -4.54
C GLY A 87 -10.39 10.65 -5.86
N SER A 88 -10.27 9.83 -6.92
CA SER A 88 -10.92 10.09 -8.21
C SER A 88 -12.41 9.79 -8.23
N LEU A 89 -12.89 8.86 -7.39
CA LEU A 89 -14.26 8.34 -7.41
C LEU A 89 -15.22 9.05 -6.45
N MET A 90 -14.71 9.64 -5.39
CA MET A 90 -15.53 10.11 -4.27
C MET A 90 -16.04 11.56 -4.43
N ILE A 91 -15.76 12.29 -5.53
CA ILE A 91 -15.96 13.76 -5.53
C ILE A 91 -16.44 14.36 -6.87
N SER A 92 -17.28 15.39 -6.72
CA SER A 92 -17.91 16.36 -7.64
C SER A 92 -17.12 16.85 -8.86
N ASP A 93 -17.82 17.61 -9.72
CA ASP A 93 -17.44 18.15 -11.06
C ASP A 93 -15.98 18.60 -11.25
N GLU A 94 -15.28 19.02 -10.20
CA GLU A 94 -13.87 19.46 -10.27
C GLU A 94 -12.88 18.33 -10.59
N SER A 95 -13.22 17.06 -10.34
CA SER A 95 -12.37 15.90 -10.66
C SER A 95 -12.48 15.40 -12.11
N LEU A 96 -13.45 15.93 -12.88
CA LEU A 96 -13.59 15.63 -14.31
C LEU A 96 -12.57 16.39 -15.18
N GLN A 97 -11.93 17.42 -14.62
CA GLN A 97 -10.90 18.19 -15.28
C GLN A 97 -9.51 17.67 -14.88
N PRO A 98 -8.57 17.53 -15.84
CA PRO A 98 -7.21 17.08 -15.53
C PRO A 98 -6.51 18.06 -14.59
N GLY A 99 -5.58 17.55 -13.79
CA GLY A 99 -4.83 18.31 -12.80
C GLY A 99 -5.50 18.37 -11.42
N TRP A 100 -6.57 17.61 -11.17
CA TRP A 100 -7.18 17.55 -9.85
C TRP A 100 -6.20 16.97 -8.83
N PHE A 101 -5.37 16.00 -9.23
CA PHE A 101 -4.43 15.34 -8.33
C PHE A 101 -3.29 16.26 -7.90
N ALA A 102 -2.93 17.22 -8.75
CA ALA A 102 -1.89 18.23 -8.44
C ALA A 102 -2.30 19.22 -7.34
N LYS A 103 -3.60 19.40 -7.10
CA LYS A 103 -4.12 20.41 -6.17
C LYS A 103 -4.08 19.89 -4.75
N LYS A 104 -3.63 20.74 -3.82
CA LYS A 104 -3.77 20.47 -2.40
C LYS A 104 -5.26 20.45 -2.08
N SER A 105 -5.70 19.39 -1.40
CA SER A 105 -7.10 19.19 -1.06
C SER A 105 -7.24 18.73 0.40
N ASP A 106 -8.47 18.60 0.88
CA ASP A 106 -8.75 17.96 2.17
C ASP A 106 -8.78 16.42 2.07
N ARG A 107 -8.51 15.87 0.88
CA ARG A 107 -8.46 14.43 0.64
C ARG A 107 -7.24 13.81 1.33
N THR A 108 -7.34 12.54 1.67
CA THR A 108 -6.24 11.76 2.25
C THR A 108 -5.07 11.56 1.30
N PHE A 109 -5.32 11.61 -0.01
CA PHE A 109 -4.34 11.36 -1.06
C PHE A 109 -4.42 12.40 -2.19
N ASP A 110 -3.38 13.22 -2.30
CA ASP A 110 -3.13 14.15 -3.40
C ASP A 110 -1.62 14.28 -3.65
N LEU A 111 -1.24 14.81 -4.81
CA LEU A 111 0.16 14.89 -5.21
C LEU A 111 1.04 15.70 -4.24
N PRO A 112 0.59 16.85 -3.69
CA PRO A 112 1.35 17.53 -2.63
C PRO A 112 1.66 16.64 -1.43
N LYS A 113 0.68 15.88 -0.92
CA LYS A 113 0.88 14.95 0.20
C LYS A 113 1.81 13.79 -0.16
N VAL A 114 1.69 13.25 -1.36
CA VAL A 114 2.57 12.19 -1.89
C VAL A 114 4.03 12.66 -1.90
N ILE A 115 4.29 13.85 -2.44
CA ILE A 115 5.64 14.45 -2.48
C ILE A 115 6.14 14.76 -1.07
N GLU A 116 5.30 15.38 -0.22
CA GLU A 116 5.68 15.74 1.15
C GLU A 116 6.06 14.51 1.99
N GLY A 117 5.33 13.42 1.81
CA GLY A 117 5.55 12.12 2.43
C GLY A 117 6.77 11.35 1.91
N GLY A 118 7.34 11.78 0.78
CA GLY A 118 8.47 11.10 0.14
C GLY A 118 8.09 9.81 -0.61
N LEU A 119 6.83 9.68 -1.05
CA LEU A 119 6.40 8.55 -1.86
C LEU A 119 6.82 8.78 -3.32
N ASP A 120 7.71 7.93 -3.83
CA ASP A 120 8.25 8.09 -5.18
C ASP A 120 7.42 7.34 -6.22
N ILE A 121 6.98 6.13 -5.91
CA ILE A 121 6.23 5.26 -6.82
C ILE A 121 5.00 4.71 -6.10
N PHE A 122 3.85 4.67 -6.77
CA PHE A 122 2.70 3.92 -6.28
C PHE A 122 1.98 3.14 -7.37
N GLY A 123 1.59 1.91 -7.05
CA GLY A 123 0.70 1.09 -7.87
C GLY A 123 -0.76 1.43 -7.57
N ILE A 124 -1.54 1.67 -8.62
CA ILE A 124 -2.95 2.01 -8.48
C ILE A 124 -3.84 0.82 -8.75
N SER A 125 -4.70 0.54 -7.78
CA SER A 125 -5.86 -0.32 -7.94
C SER A 125 -6.76 0.22 -9.05
N MET A 126 -6.77 -0.45 -10.21
CA MET A 126 -7.65 -0.05 -11.29
C MET A 126 -9.10 -0.48 -11.04
N LEU A 127 -10.05 0.31 -11.56
CA LEU A 127 -11.47 0.10 -11.33
C LEU A 127 -11.94 -1.19 -12.01
N ASP A 128 -12.50 -2.11 -11.23
CA ASP A 128 -12.92 -3.43 -11.73
C ASP A 128 -14.42 -3.68 -11.52
N GLY A 129 -15.24 -2.65 -11.36
CA GLY A 129 -16.70 -2.79 -11.31
C GLY A 129 -17.31 -3.44 -10.05
N TYR A 130 -16.55 -4.15 -9.19
CA TYR A 130 -17.12 -4.68 -7.93
C TYR A 130 -17.62 -3.56 -7.02
N GLY A 131 -16.88 -2.43 -6.97
CA GLY A 131 -17.29 -1.23 -6.26
C GLY A 131 -18.64 -0.67 -6.75
N LEU A 132 -18.96 -0.85 -8.04
CA LEU A 132 -20.17 -0.33 -8.69
C LEU A 132 -21.46 -1.09 -8.41
N SER A 133 -21.35 -2.39 -8.08
CA SER A 133 -22.49 -3.14 -7.54
C SER A 133 -22.98 -2.59 -6.19
N HIS A 134 -22.11 -1.91 -5.43
CA HIS A 134 -22.40 -1.32 -4.12
C HIS A 134 -22.60 0.21 -4.13
N SER A 135 -22.40 0.87 -5.27
CA SER A 135 -22.37 2.32 -5.37
C SER A 135 -23.29 2.87 -6.45
N SER A 136 -24.55 2.43 -6.38
CA SER A 136 -25.70 3.25 -6.78
C SER A 136 -25.73 4.66 -6.12
N ARG A 137 -24.74 5.00 -5.27
CA ARG A 137 -24.41 6.34 -4.76
C ARG A 137 -23.71 7.27 -5.77
N PHE A 138 -23.12 6.77 -6.87
CA PHE A 138 -22.29 7.57 -7.81
C PHE A 138 -22.99 8.73 -8.52
N PHE A 139 -24.32 8.74 -8.57
CA PHE A 139 -25.12 9.82 -9.17
C PHE A 139 -26.15 10.39 -8.20
N ARG A 140 -25.89 10.29 -6.88
CA ARG A 140 -26.87 10.68 -5.84
C ARG A 140 -26.43 11.81 -4.90
N SER A 141 -25.30 12.48 -5.12
CA SER A 141 -24.90 13.60 -4.25
C SER A 141 -24.98 14.97 -4.94
N ASN A 142 -26.06 15.68 -4.61
CA ASN A 142 -26.12 17.11 -4.24
C ASN A 142 -25.79 18.24 -5.23
N GLU A 143 -26.09 18.09 -6.52
CA GLU A 143 -26.35 19.26 -7.37
C GLU A 143 -27.71 19.15 -8.04
N SER A 144 -28.75 19.53 -7.29
CA SER A 144 -30.10 19.72 -7.82
C SER A 144 -30.52 21.18 -7.88
N GLU A 145 -29.60 22.16 -7.76
CA GLU A 145 -30.02 23.57 -7.70
C GLU A 145 -29.23 24.60 -8.53
N ASN A 146 -28.13 24.28 -9.23
CA ASN A 146 -27.38 25.32 -9.97
C ASN A 146 -26.86 24.89 -11.34
N VAL A 147 -27.77 24.59 -12.27
CA VAL A 147 -27.44 24.49 -13.71
C VAL A 147 -28.31 25.47 -14.51
N THR A 148 -28.01 26.76 -14.40
CA THR A 148 -28.69 27.85 -15.12
C THR A 148 -28.01 28.26 -16.44
N TRP A 149 -27.04 27.49 -16.94
CA TRP A 149 -26.35 27.78 -18.21
C TRP A 149 -26.75 26.86 -19.38
N LEU A 150 -27.86 26.11 -19.26
CA LEU A 150 -28.33 25.14 -20.26
C LEU A 150 -29.67 25.52 -20.94
N GLU A 151 -30.15 26.76 -20.81
CA GLU A 151 -31.51 27.14 -21.24
C GLU A 151 -31.68 27.67 -22.67
N GLU A 152 -30.65 27.70 -23.53
CA GLU A 152 -30.83 28.09 -24.94
C GLU A 152 -30.44 26.98 -25.91
N TYR A 153 -31.44 26.22 -26.38
CA TYR A 153 -31.27 25.29 -27.50
C TYR A 153 -31.41 26.04 -28.84
N PRO A 154 -30.48 25.86 -29.80
CA PRO A 154 -30.64 26.39 -31.16
C PRO A 154 -31.79 25.69 -31.91
N SER A 155 -32.49 26.41 -32.79
CA SER A 155 -33.59 25.87 -33.60
C SER A 155 -33.09 24.80 -34.60
N GLY A 156 -33.79 23.67 -34.74
CA GLY A 156 -33.42 22.57 -35.65
C GLY A 156 -32.88 21.31 -34.98
N TRP A 157 -33.03 21.16 -33.65
CA TRP A 157 -32.58 19.98 -32.91
C TRP A 157 -33.45 18.73 -33.19
N GLU A 158 -34.67 18.93 -33.69
CA GLU A 158 -35.64 17.88 -34.05
C GLU A 158 -35.19 16.93 -35.19
N ASP A 159 -34.11 17.24 -35.91
CA ASP A 159 -33.57 16.39 -37.00
C ASP A 159 -32.58 15.29 -36.52
N PHE A 160 -32.32 15.17 -35.21
CA PHE A 160 -31.42 14.13 -34.69
C PHE A 160 -32.18 12.91 -34.17
N ALA A 161 -31.96 11.75 -34.79
CA ALA A 161 -32.47 10.48 -34.30
C ALA A 161 -31.74 10.07 -33.01
N TRP A 162 -32.47 10.06 -31.89
CA TRP A 162 -32.14 9.41 -30.59
C TRP A 162 -31.33 10.24 -29.57
N PRO A 163 -31.86 10.43 -28.33
CA PRO A 163 -32.96 11.35 -28.08
C PRO A 163 -32.62 12.39 -26.99
N PRO A 164 -33.39 13.48 -26.91
CA PRO A 164 -33.39 14.39 -25.76
C PRO A 164 -34.68 14.23 -24.93
N GLU A 165 -34.50 14.01 -23.63
CA GLU A 165 -35.35 14.62 -22.61
C GLU A 165 -34.41 15.21 -21.55
N PRO A 166 -34.65 16.43 -21.04
CA PRO A 166 -33.60 17.24 -20.41
C PRO A 166 -33.19 16.78 -19.00
N PHE A 167 -33.72 15.66 -18.51
CA PHE A 167 -33.68 15.26 -17.08
C PHE A 167 -33.55 13.75 -16.83
N GLY A 168 -33.19 12.95 -17.83
CA GLY A 168 -32.93 11.52 -17.64
C GLY A 168 -31.51 11.28 -17.14
N ARG A 169 -31.31 11.11 -15.82
CA ARG A 169 -30.09 10.52 -15.24
C ARG A 169 -29.61 9.37 -16.13
N TYR A 170 -28.32 9.25 -16.40
CA TYR A 170 -27.74 8.01 -16.94
C TYR A 170 -28.01 6.87 -15.94
N ARG A 171 -29.21 6.29 -15.97
CA ARG A 171 -29.43 4.91 -15.57
C ARG A 171 -28.56 4.13 -16.54
N MET A 172 -27.49 3.52 -16.03
CA MET A 172 -26.77 2.52 -16.80
C MET A 172 -27.81 1.52 -17.32
N GLN A 173 -28.10 1.56 -18.62
CA GLN A 173 -29.08 0.68 -19.25
C GLN A 173 -28.57 -0.78 -19.27
N THR A 174 -27.25 -0.97 -19.14
CA THR A 174 -26.57 -2.26 -19.04
C THR A 174 -25.44 -2.20 -18.02
N ALA A 175 -25.16 -3.32 -17.34
CA ALA A 175 -23.95 -3.44 -16.53
C ALA A 175 -22.73 -3.32 -17.45
N ARG A 176 -21.82 -2.38 -17.16
CA ARG A 176 -20.55 -2.28 -17.89
C ARG A 176 -19.63 -3.42 -17.45
N SER A 177 -18.79 -3.85 -18.36
CA SER A 177 -17.82 -4.90 -18.10
C SER A 177 -16.63 -4.41 -17.27
N TYR A 178 -15.87 -5.35 -16.69
CA TYR A 178 -14.64 -5.07 -15.94
C TYR A 178 -13.64 -4.27 -16.80
N LEU A 179 -13.46 -4.66 -18.06
CA LEU A 179 -12.58 -3.96 -18.99
C LEU A 179 -13.02 -2.52 -19.24
N THR A 180 -14.32 -2.30 -19.45
CA THR A 180 -14.87 -0.97 -19.70
C THR A 180 -14.55 -0.03 -18.54
N TYR A 181 -14.73 -0.50 -17.30
CA TYR A 181 -14.39 0.26 -16.10
C TYR A 181 -12.89 0.53 -15.98
N GLY A 182 -12.05 -0.48 -16.24
CA GLY A 182 -10.61 -0.34 -16.24
C GLY A 182 -10.12 0.69 -17.27
N LEU A 183 -10.70 0.71 -18.48
CA LEU A 183 -10.34 1.65 -19.53
C LEU A 183 -10.83 3.07 -19.28
N ILE A 184 -12.00 3.25 -18.65
CA ILE A 184 -12.45 4.57 -18.19
C ILE A 184 -11.47 5.12 -17.16
N PHE A 185 -11.06 4.28 -16.20
CA PHE A 185 -10.15 4.73 -15.18
C PHE A 185 -8.72 4.93 -15.72
N TYR A 186 -8.33 4.16 -16.73
CA TYR A 186 -7.10 4.40 -17.49
C TYR A 186 -7.09 5.81 -18.10
N ASP A 187 -8.19 6.24 -18.72
CA ASP A 187 -8.31 7.61 -19.26
C ASP A 187 -8.11 8.67 -18.17
N VAL A 188 -8.73 8.51 -16.99
CA VAL A 188 -8.56 9.42 -15.85
C VAL A 188 -7.09 9.53 -15.45
N VAL A 189 -6.39 8.41 -15.34
CA VAL A 189 -4.97 8.39 -14.94
C VAL A 189 -4.10 9.02 -16.02
N MET A 190 -4.33 8.68 -17.29
CA MET A 190 -3.54 9.20 -18.39
C MET A 190 -3.72 10.70 -18.56
N ARG A 191 -4.93 11.23 -18.41
CA ARG A 191 -5.18 12.67 -18.44
C ARG A 191 -4.42 13.42 -17.33
N GLU A 192 -4.29 12.84 -16.14
CA GLU A 192 -3.44 13.42 -15.08
C GLU A 192 -1.95 13.37 -15.45
N VAL A 193 -1.45 12.25 -15.97
CA VAL A 193 -0.04 12.10 -16.38
C VAL A 193 0.31 13.07 -17.52
N GLU A 194 -0.59 13.23 -18.48
CA GLU A 194 -0.43 14.12 -19.64
C GLU A 194 -0.54 15.61 -19.28
N ALA A 195 -1.35 15.94 -18.27
CA ALA A 195 -1.48 17.31 -17.78
C ALA A 195 -0.29 17.75 -16.90
N LEU A 196 0.46 16.79 -16.32
CA LEU A 196 1.53 17.05 -15.36
C LEU A 196 2.83 16.28 -15.71
N PRO A 197 3.33 16.31 -16.96
CA PRO A 197 4.46 15.50 -17.41
C PRO A 197 5.78 15.84 -16.69
N GLU A 198 5.88 17.04 -16.11
CA GLU A 198 7.00 17.49 -15.28
C GLU A 198 6.97 16.92 -13.86
N ARG A 199 5.82 16.43 -13.38
CA ARG A 199 5.63 15.90 -12.02
C ARG A 199 5.29 14.42 -11.97
N LEU A 200 4.65 13.88 -13.00
CA LEU A 200 4.18 12.50 -13.05
C LEU A 200 4.87 11.73 -14.18
N ILE A 201 5.01 10.42 -13.98
CA ILE A 201 5.49 9.49 -15.00
C ILE A 201 4.76 8.16 -14.89
N LEU A 202 4.30 7.64 -16.02
CA LEU A 202 3.80 6.27 -16.11
C LEU A 202 4.99 5.29 -16.11
N VAL A 203 4.99 4.35 -15.16
CA VAL A 203 6.05 3.34 -15.03
C VAL A 203 5.76 2.16 -15.95
N LYS A 204 6.58 2.00 -16.99
CA LYS A 204 6.50 0.87 -17.94
C LYS A 204 7.72 -0.05 -17.91
N LYS A 205 8.77 0.32 -17.18
CA LYS A 205 10.03 -0.42 -17.04
C LYS A 205 10.75 -0.02 -15.76
N SER A 206 11.69 -0.84 -15.32
CA SER A 206 12.47 -0.60 -14.10
C SER A 206 13.25 0.72 -14.16
N SER A 207 13.70 1.14 -15.35
CA SER A 207 14.40 2.41 -15.53
C SER A 207 13.51 3.63 -15.28
N ASP A 208 12.19 3.51 -15.44
CA ASP A 208 11.25 4.61 -15.19
C ASP A 208 11.14 4.91 -13.69
N ILE A 209 11.24 3.88 -12.84
CA ILE A 209 11.28 4.03 -11.37
C ILE A 209 12.52 4.83 -10.96
N ILE A 210 13.69 4.44 -11.47
CA ILE A 210 14.96 5.12 -11.18
C ILE A 210 14.91 6.56 -11.69
N ARG A 211 14.34 6.75 -12.89
CA ARG A 211 14.16 8.07 -13.50
C ARG A 211 13.24 8.95 -12.67
N ALA A 212 12.12 8.43 -12.17
CA ALA A 212 11.17 9.16 -11.33
C ALA A 212 11.88 9.73 -10.10
N LYS A 213 12.58 8.87 -9.35
CA LYS A 213 13.36 9.30 -8.17
C LYS A 213 14.40 10.37 -8.50
N ARG A 214 15.18 10.15 -9.55
CA ARG A 214 16.26 11.06 -9.97
C ARG A 214 15.74 12.42 -10.41
N GLU A 215 14.59 12.45 -11.10
CA GLU A 215 13.99 13.68 -11.62
C GLU A 215 13.02 14.35 -10.63
N GLY A 216 12.84 13.79 -9.43
CA GLY A 216 11.89 14.30 -8.45
C GLY A 216 10.43 14.18 -8.89
N LYS A 217 10.15 13.23 -9.80
CA LYS A 217 8.79 12.92 -10.27
C LYS A 217 8.20 11.78 -9.46
N VAL A 218 6.89 11.69 -9.50
CA VAL A 218 6.14 10.57 -8.93
C VAL A 218 5.75 9.60 -10.03
N GLY A 219 6.12 8.32 -9.84
CA GLY A 219 5.81 7.23 -10.75
C GLY A 219 4.49 6.55 -10.42
N ILE A 220 3.70 6.26 -11.45
CA ILE A 220 2.44 5.53 -11.34
C ILE A 220 2.59 4.18 -12.04
N ILE A 221 2.34 3.09 -11.32
CA ILE A 221 2.24 1.74 -11.89
C ILE A 221 0.75 1.44 -12.09
N LEU A 222 0.37 1.00 -13.29
CA LEU A 222 -0.98 0.53 -13.55
C LEU A 222 -1.08 -0.96 -13.20
N ASP A 223 -1.90 -1.27 -12.19
CA ASP A 223 -2.22 -2.62 -11.77
C ASP A 223 -3.60 -3.04 -12.31
N CYS A 224 -3.74 -4.31 -12.69
CA CYS A 224 -5.05 -4.91 -12.87
C CYS A 224 -5.54 -5.51 -11.56
N ASN A 225 -6.44 -4.81 -10.87
CA ASN A 225 -6.98 -5.23 -9.58
C ASN A 225 -7.65 -6.61 -9.57
N CYS A 226 -8.11 -7.09 -10.72
CA CYS A 226 -8.43 -8.49 -10.88
C CYS A 226 -8.31 -8.94 -12.34
N VAL A 227 -8.13 -10.25 -12.53
CA VAL A 227 -8.00 -10.87 -13.85
C VAL A 227 -9.26 -10.72 -14.70
N GLN A 228 -10.43 -10.49 -14.11
CA GLN A 228 -11.67 -10.27 -14.86
C GLN A 228 -11.60 -9.08 -15.83
N MET A 229 -10.65 -8.15 -15.62
CA MET A 229 -10.36 -7.07 -16.58
C MET A 229 -9.96 -7.56 -17.97
N ILE A 230 -9.46 -8.80 -18.10
CA ILE A 230 -9.10 -9.37 -19.41
C ILE A 230 -10.28 -10.04 -20.12
N GLU A 231 -11.45 -10.12 -19.49
CA GLU A 231 -12.67 -10.76 -20.04
C GLU A 231 -12.38 -12.12 -20.67
N ASP A 232 -11.63 -12.94 -19.95
CA ASP A 232 -11.27 -14.30 -20.35
C ASP A 232 -10.51 -14.38 -21.70
N SER A 233 -9.80 -13.31 -22.07
CA SER A 233 -9.01 -13.19 -23.31
C SER A 233 -7.52 -12.87 -23.05
N LEU A 234 -6.63 -13.68 -23.62
CA LEU A 234 -5.19 -13.40 -23.63
C LEU A 234 -4.84 -12.22 -24.54
N GLU A 235 -5.64 -11.96 -25.57
CA GLU A 235 -5.51 -10.79 -26.44
C GLU A 235 -5.67 -9.52 -25.60
N MET A 236 -6.68 -9.49 -24.72
CA MET A 236 -6.92 -8.35 -23.84
C MET A 236 -5.81 -8.16 -22.82
N LEU A 237 -5.27 -9.24 -22.25
CA LEU A 237 -4.05 -9.18 -21.42
C LEU A 237 -2.90 -8.48 -22.16
N ARG A 238 -2.64 -8.86 -23.43
CA ARG A 238 -1.61 -8.21 -24.27
C ARG A 238 -1.93 -6.75 -24.58
N VAL A 239 -3.21 -6.40 -24.75
CA VAL A 239 -3.62 -5.00 -24.97
C VAL A 239 -3.35 -4.16 -23.73
N LEU A 240 -3.75 -4.63 -22.54
CA LEU A 240 -3.49 -3.93 -21.27
C LEU A 240 -1.98 -3.75 -21.04
N TYR A 241 -1.16 -4.76 -21.32
CA TYR A 241 0.29 -4.61 -21.24
C TYR A 241 0.83 -3.51 -22.17
N ARG A 242 0.34 -3.38 -23.40
CA ARG A 242 0.74 -2.29 -24.33
C ARG A 242 0.32 -0.91 -23.81
N LEU A 243 -0.87 -0.81 -23.22
CA LEU A 243 -1.37 0.42 -22.61
C LEU A 243 -0.48 0.88 -21.44
N GLY A 244 0.11 -0.06 -20.70
CA GLY A 244 1.09 0.26 -19.66
C GLY A 244 0.95 -0.51 -18.37
N TYR A 245 0.00 -1.45 -18.29
CA TYR A 245 -0.18 -2.28 -17.12
C TYR A 245 1.05 -3.18 -16.91
N ARG A 246 1.50 -3.29 -15.65
CA ARG A 246 2.74 -4.01 -15.29
C ARG A 246 2.59 -5.05 -14.21
N ASP A 247 1.51 -5.00 -13.47
CA ASP A 247 1.09 -6.05 -12.55
C ASP A 247 -0.40 -6.37 -12.72
N MET A 248 -0.77 -7.56 -12.26
CA MET A 248 -2.15 -8.01 -12.24
C MET A 248 -2.37 -8.98 -11.08
N LEU A 249 -3.37 -8.66 -10.26
CA LEU A 249 -3.98 -9.57 -9.31
C LEU A 249 -4.78 -10.65 -10.06
N LEU A 250 -4.52 -11.91 -9.74
CA LEU A 250 -5.28 -13.01 -10.33
C LEU A 250 -6.69 -13.15 -9.74
N ALA A 251 -6.91 -12.67 -8.52
CA ALA A 251 -8.17 -12.79 -7.80
C ALA A 251 -8.52 -11.52 -7.02
N ARG A 252 -9.78 -11.42 -6.59
CA ARG A 252 -10.16 -10.50 -5.51
C ARG A 252 -11.02 -11.16 -4.43
N PHE A 253 -12.36 -11.05 -4.51
CA PHE A 253 -13.27 -11.64 -3.50
C PHE A 253 -14.03 -12.88 -4.00
N SER A 254 -13.93 -13.18 -5.29
CA SER A 254 -14.66 -14.28 -5.93
C SER A 254 -13.73 -15.16 -6.74
N ARG A 255 -14.18 -16.40 -6.94
CA ARG A 255 -13.67 -17.30 -7.97
C ARG A 255 -13.87 -16.66 -9.35
N ASN A 256 -12.93 -16.92 -10.25
CA ASN A 256 -13.02 -16.56 -11.67
C ASN A 256 -12.52 -17.74 -12.53
N LEU A 257 -12.40 -17.55 -13.86
CA LEU A 257 -11.94 -18.60 -14.77
C LEU A 257 -10.45 -18.96 -14.61
N VAL A 258 -9.68 -18.23 -13.81
CA VAL A 258 -8.24 -18.43 -13.65
C VAL A 258 -7.92 -19.08 -12.31
N VAL A 259 -8.44 -18.54 -11.21
CA VAL A 259 -8.13 -18.96 -9.83
C VAL A 259 -9.32 -18.82 -8.87
N ASP A 260 -9.22 -19.51 -7.74
CA ASP A 260 -10.01 -19.25 -6.54
C ASP A 260 -9.40 -18.14 -5.69
N SER A 261 -10.25 -17.29 -5.11
CA SER A 261 -9.82 -16.35 -4.08
C SER A 261 -9.81 -16.99 -2.69
N TRP A 262 -9.16 -16.35 -1.73
CA TRP A 262 -9.15 -16.73 -0.31
C TRP A 262 -10.54 -16.92 0.30
N VAL A 263 -11.57 -16.30 -0.28
CA VAL A 263 -12.97 -16.44 0.16
C VAL A 263 -13.53 -17.83 -0.19
N GLN A 264 -13.03 -18.48 -1.25
CA GLN A 264 -13.47 -19.80 -1.70
C GLN A 264 -12.66 -20.94 -1.05
N SER A 265 -12.48 -20.88 0.27
CA SER A 265 -11.68 -21.86 1.03
C SER A 265 -12.18 -23.31 0.96
N ARG A 266 -13.44 -23.54 0.59
CA ARG A 266 -14.03 -24.89 0.45
C ARG A 266 -13.74 -25.57 -0.89
N ALA A 267 -13.31 -24.82 -1.88
CA ALA A 267 -13.20 -25.31 -3.23
C ALA A 267 -11.97 -26.19 -3.47
N ASP A 268 -10.86 -25.87 -2.80
CA ASP A 268 -9.54 -26.51 -2.93
C ASP A 268 -9.12 -26.73 -4.40
N SER A 269 -9.44 -25.77 -5.29
CA SER A 269 -9.12 -25.90 -6.72
C SER A 269 -7.75 -25.33 -7.05
N ARG A 270 -7.18 -25.85 -8.15
CA ARG A 270 -5.95 -25.38 -8.78
C ARG A 270 -6.27 -24.41 -9.92
N LEU A 271 -5.25 -23.88 -10.59
CA LEU A 271 -5.47 -23.09 -11.81
C LEU A 271 -6.21 -23.94 -12.83
N THR A 272 -7.13 -23.29 -13.54
CA THR A 272 -7.73 -23.88 -14.73
C THR A 272 -6.68 -23.94 -15.86
N PRO A 273 -6.91 -24.71 -16.93
CA PRO A 273 -6.07 -24.64 -18.13
C PRO A 273 -5.92 -23.22 -18.69
N PHE A 274 -6.98 -22.41 -18.61
CA PHE A 274 -6.93 -21.00 -18.98
C PHE A 274 -6.07 -20.19 -18.02
N GLY A 275 -6.19 -20.41 -16.70
CA GLY A 275 -5.32 -19.79 -15.70
C GLY A 275 -3.84 -20.08 -15.91
N VAL A 276 -3.49 -21.32 -16.25
CA VAL A 276 -2.11 -21.70 -16.61
C VAL A 276 -1.63 -20.92 -17.84
N ALA A 277 -2.51 -20.72 -18.83
CA ALA A 277 -2.19 -19.93 -20.02
C ALA A 277 -2.00 -18.44 -19.70
N VAL A 278 -2.82 -17.88 -18.80
CA VAL A 278 -2.69 -16.49 -18.32
C VAL A 278 -1.35 -16.27 -17.64
N VAL A 279 -0.97 -17.10 -16.65
CA VAL A 279 0.31 -16.96 -15.95
C VAL A 279 1.50 -17.05 -16.90
N ARG A 280 1.47 -18.00 -17.84
CA ARG A 280 2.53 -18.15 -18.86
C ARG A 280 2.62 -16.96 -19.80
N GLU A 281 1.48 -16.38 -20.18
CA GLU A 281 1.45 -15.18 -21.02
C GLU A 281 1.95 -13.95 -20.26
N MET A 282 1.65 -13.83 -18.96
CA MET A 282 2.21 -12.79 -18.11
C MET A 282 3.73 -12.90 -18.03
N ASN A 283 4.29 -14.09 -17.81
CA ASN A 283 5.75 -14.31 -17.85
C ASN A 283 6.34 -13.92 -19.21
N ARG A 284 5.70 -14.34 -20.32
CA ARG A 284 6.16 -14.01 -21.68
C ARG A 284 6.18 -12.49 -21.95
N LEU A 285 5.24 -11.75 -21.37
CA LEU A 285 5.15 -10.30 -21.51
C LEU A 285 6.11 -9.54 -20.59
N GLY A 286 6.57 -10.15 -19.50
CA GLY A 286 7.20 -9.42 -18.41
C GLY A 286 6.17 -8.61 -17.59
N MET A 287 5.00 -9.20 -17.35
CA MET A 287 3.98 -8.68 -16.46
C MET A 287 4.04 -9.42 -15.12
N ILE A 288 4.06 -8.68 -14.02
CA ILE A 288 4.18 -9.23 -12.67
C ILE A 288 2.88 -9.94 -12.29
N VAL A 289 3.00 -11.18 -11.84
CA VAL A 289 1.88 -11.95 -11.28
C VAL A 289 1.73 -11.60 -9.80
N ASP A 290 0.54 -11.15 -9.41
CA ASP A 290 0.21 -10.86 -8.01
C ASP A 290 -0.75 -11.89 -7.42
N LEU A 291 -0.29 -12.52 -6.34
CA LEU A 291 -0.97 -13.57 -5.58
C LEU A 291 -1.82 -13.05 -4.43
N SER A 292 -1.80 -11.74 -4.17
CA SER A 292 -2.75 -11.10 -3.28
C SER A 292 -4.16 -11.55 -3.65
N HIS A 293 -4.96 -11.88 -2.62
CA HIS A 293 -6.31 -12.45 -2.73
C HIS A 293 -6.45 -13.90 -3.20
N THR A 294 -5.41 -14.58 -3.68
CA THR A 294 -5.55 -15.98 -4.11
C THR A 294 -5.85 -16.92 -2.94
N SER A 295 -6.50 -18.05 -3.22
CA SER A 295 -6.62 -19.15 -2.26
C SER A 295 -5.27 -19.86 -2.07
N ASP A 296 -5.09 -20.55 -0.94
CA ASP A 296 -3.85 -21.27 -0.65
C ASP A 296 -3.48 -22.29 -1.72
N ARG A 297 -4.46 -23.01 -2.25
CA ARG A 297 -4.21 -24.03 -3.26
C ARG A 297 -3.76 -23.42 -4.58
N CYS A 298 -4.44 -22.35 -5.02
CA CYS A 298 -4.06 -21.61 -6.22
C CYS A 298 -2.70 -20.92 -6.06
N PHE A 299 -2.38 -20.40 -4.87
CA PHE A 299 -1.09 -19.79 -4.57
C PHE A 299 0.08 -20.72 -4.95
N TYR A 300 0.09 -21.95 -4.45
CA TYR A 300 1.16 -22.91 -4.76
C TYR A 300 1.18 -23.32 -6.23
N ASP A 301 0.01 -23.44 -6.85
CA ASP A 301 -0.10 -23.85 -8.25
C ASP A 301 0.41 -22.73 -9.19
N VAL A 302 0.25 -21.45 -8.85
CA VAL A 302 0.94 -20.35 -9.56
C VAL A 302 2.46 -20.43 -9.37
N LEU A 303 2.97 -20.72 -8.17
CA LEU A 303 4.41 -20.83 -7.94
C LEU A 303 5.04 -21.99 -8.73
N GLU A 304 4.27 -23.06 -8.99
CA GLU A 304 4.68 -24.17 -9.85
C GLU A 304 4.71 -23.75 -11.34
N VAL A 305 3.72 -22.97 -11.79
CA VAL A 305 3.57 -22.58 -13.20
C VAL A 305 4.47 -21.40 -13.60
N SER A 306 4.62 -20.41 -12.73
CA SER A 306 5.36 -19.17 -13.03
C SER A 306 6.86 -19.43 -13.13
N LYS A 307 7.47 -18.92 -14.20
CA LYS A 307 8.93 -18.97 -14.38
C LYS A 307 9.63 -17.79 -13.72
N ASP A 308 8.95 -16.66 -13.62
CA ASP A 308 9.48 -15.43 -13.06
C ASP A 308 9.07 -15.28 -11.59
N PRO A 309 9.77 -14.43 -10.81
CA PRO A 309 9.31 -14.03 -9.49
C PRO A 309 7.89 -13.46 -9.54
N VAL A 310 7.12 -13.79 -8.51
CA VAL A 310 5.75 -13.29 -8.31
C VAL A 310 5.69 -12.48 -7.01
N ILE A 311 4.63 -11.70 -6.81
CA ILE A 311 4.49 -10.90 -5.59
C ILE A 311 3.20 -11.25 -4.84
N CYS A 312 3.15 -10.85 -3.58
CA CYS A 312 1.91 -10.50 -2.91
C CYS A 312 1.96 -9.00 -2.66
N SER A 313 1.39 -8.17 -3.55
CA SER A 313 1.49 -6.71 -3.47
C SER A 313 0.98 -6.13 -2.15
N HIS A 314 -0.01 -6.77 -1.52
CA HIS A 314 -0.54 -6.39 -0.21
C HIS A 314 -1.02 -7.67 0.51
N SER A 315 -0.26 -8.17 1.49
CA SER A 315 -0.58 -9.33 2.35
C SER A 315 0.22 -9.29 3.66
N ASN A 316 -0.28 -9.91 4.74
CA ASN A 316 0.41 -10.01 6.02
C ASN A 316 0.62 -11.48 6.45
N ALA A 317 1.17 -11.72 7.64
CA ALA A 317 1.44 -13.07 8.19
C ALA A 317 0.31 -13.63 9.07
N ARG A 318 -0.11 -14.89 8.84
CA ARG A 318 -1.13 -15.60 9.64
C ARG A 318 -0.68 -15.89 11.06
N ALA A 319 0.61 -16.14 11.28
CA ALA A 319 1.16 -16.39 12.62
C ALA A 319 0.92 -15.23 13.60
N VAL A 320 0.80 -14.00 13.09
CA VAL A 320 0.54 -12.79 13.89
C VAL A 320 -0.96 -12.46 13.97
N PHE A 321 -1.69 -12.66 12.87
CA PHE A 321 -3.15 -12.60 12.86
C PHE A 321 -3.73 -13.63 11.91
N ASP A 322 -4.34 -14.67 12.49
CA ASP A 322 -4.91 -15.79 11.76
C ASP A 322 -6.15 -15.35 10.98
N HIS A 323 -5.93 -15.05 9.71
CA HIS A 323 -6.96 -14.64 8.76
C HIS A 323 -6.62 -15.20 7.37
N PRO A 324 -7.59 -15.76 6.61
CA PRO A 324 -7.32 -16.40 5.32
C PRO A 324 -6.72 -15.47 4.26
N ARG A 325 -6.91 -14.15 4.39
CA ARG A 325 -6.26 -13.13 3.54
C ARG A 325 -4.75 -12.98 3.77
N ASN A 326 -4.26 -13.41 4.94
CA ASN A 326 -2.84 -13.41 5.28
C ASN A 326 -2.18 -14.71 4.81
N LEU A 327 -0.85 -14.74 4.74
CA LEU A 327 -0.06 -15.87 4.31
C LEU A 327 0.36 -16.74 5.50
N SER A 328 0.28 -18.06 5.34
CA SER A 328 0.94 -19.01 6.24
C SER A 328 2.46 -18.95 6.11
N ASP A 329 3.17 -19.47 7.11
CA ASP A 329 4.64 -19.51 7.11
C ASP A 329 5.18 -20.33 5.93
N ASP A 330 4.51 -21.43 5.57
CA ASP A 330 4.85 -22.25 4.39
C ASP A 330 4.69 -21.45 3.08
N GLN A 331 3.62 -20.63 2.97
CA GLN A 331 3.44 -19.74 1.81
C GLN A 331 4.54 -18.68 1.75
N ILE A 332 4.94 -18.12 2.90
CA ILE A 332 6.01 -17.13 2.98
C ILE A 332 7.35 -17.75 2.53
N HIS A 333 7.67 -18.95 3.02
CA HIS A 333 8.87 -19.69 2.58
C HIS A 333 8.84 -19.98 1.07
N ALA A 334 7.74 -20.53 0.55
CA ALA A 334 7.62 -20.87 -0.86
C ALA A 334 7.73 -19.64 -1.78
N LEU A 335 7.15 -18.49 -1.37
CA LEU A 335 7.29 -17.25 -2.09
C LEU A 335 8.73 -16.73 -2.10
N ALA A 336 9.44 -16.83 -0.97
CA ALA A 336 10.84 -16.43 -0.86
C ALA A 336 11.75 -17.32 -1.72
N GLU A 337 11.48 -18.63 -1.79
CA GLU A 337 12.17 -19.55 -2.70
C GLU A 337 11.96 -19.18 -4.18
N LYS A 338 10.79 -18.61 -4.53
CA LYS A 338 10.52 -17.97 -5.83
C LYS A 338 10.97 -16.53 -5.94
N ARG A 339 11.78 -16.04 -5.00
CA ARG A 339 12.35 -14.69 -5.00
C ARG A 339 11.29 -13.58 -5.02
N GLY A 340 10.08 -13.90 -4.56
CA GLY A 340 8.97 -12.97 -4.52
C GLY A 340 9.10 -11.91 -3.43
N VAL A 341 8.13 -11.01 -3.34
CA VAL A 341 8.07 -9.95 -2.31
C VAL A 341 6.65 -9.86 -1.76
N ILE A 342 6.55 -9.67 -0.45
CA ILE A 342 5.32 -9.46 0.29
C ILE A 342 5.23 -7.99 0.67
N GLY A 343 4.31 -7.25 0.06
CA GLY A 343 3.97 -5.90 0.51
C GLY A 343 3.10 -5.98 1.75
N LEU A 344 3.57 -5.42 2.86
CA LEU A 344 2.80 -5.38 4.10
C LEU A 344 1.69 -4.36 3.99
N MET A 345 0.47 -4.80 4.32
CA MET A 345 -0.73 -3.99 4.19
C MET A 345 -1.24 -3.47 5.52
N THR A 346 -2.09 -2.46 5.45
CA THR A 346 -2.68 -1.83 6.63
C THR A 346 -4.00 -2.45 7.09
N PHE A 347 -4.52 -3.43 6.35
CA PHE A 347 -5.70 -4.21 6.72
C PHE A 347 -5.31 -5.61 7.20
N PHE A 348 -6.26 -6.33 7.81
CA PHE A 348 -6.03 -7.71 8.30
C PHE A 348 -4.79 -7.84 9.23
N ILE A 349 -4.56 -6.82 10.07
CA ILE A 349 -3.52 -6.81 11.13
C ILE A 349 -4.08 -7.39 12.44
N GLY A 350 -5.37 -7.22 12.68
CA GLY A 350 -5.98 -7.61 13.95
C GLY A 350 -7.50 -7.71 13.88
N PRO A 351 -8.10 -8.24 14.96
CA PRO A 351 -9.54 -8.40 15.05
C PRO A 351 -10.22 -7.05 15.27
N GLY A 352 -11.43 -6.89 14.74
CA GLY A 352 -12.32 -5.80 15.13
C GLY A 352 -12.16 -4.47 14.37
N PRO A 353 -13.13 -3.56 14.54
CA PRO A 353 -13.20 -2.27 13.84
C PRO A 353 -12.12 -1.27 14.28
N GLU A 354 -11.50 -1.45 15.44
CA GLU A 354 -10.46 -0.59 15.98
C GLU A 354 -9.18 -0.60 15.13
N TYR A 355 -8.93 -1.68 14.37
CA TYR A 355 -7.84 -1.74 13.38
C TYR A 355 -8.21 -1.06 12.05
N ARG A 356 -9.42 -0.48 11.94
CA ARG A 356 -9.96 0.17 10.74
C ARG A 356 -10.59 1.54 11.08
N ASP A 357 -10.12 2.17 12.14
CA ASP A 357 -10.67 3.43 12.66
C ASP A 357 -10.29 4.67 11.85
N ARG A 358 -9.40 4.51 10.87
CA ARG A 358 -8.96 5.52 9.90
C ARG A 358 -8.25 6.74 10.50
N ARG A 359 -7.75 6.64 11.73
CA ARG A 359 -7.22 7.81 12.45
C ARG A 359 -5.74 8.13 12.20
N GLY A 360 -4.98 7.22 11.56
CA GLY A 360 -3.52 7.34 11.49
C GLY A 360 -2.91 7.13 12.88
N TRP A 361 -2.18 6.03 13.05
CA TRP A 361 -1.69 5.65 14.37
C TRP A 361 -0.32 6.28 14.65
N LYS A 362 -0.01 6.47 15.93
CA LYS A 362 1.36 6.80 16.35
C LYS A 362 2.20 5.53 16.30
N VAL A 363 3.51 5.66 16.12
CA VAL A 363 4.42 4.50 16.10
C VAL A 363 4.30 3.66 17.37
N ASP A 364 4.14 4.30 18.54
CA ASP A 364 4.00 3.61 19.83
C ASP A 364 2.58 3.04 20.08
N ASP A 365 1.64 3.21 19.15
CA ASP A 365 0.31 2.62 19.27
C ASP A 365 0.41 1.08 19.18
N PRO A 366 -0.24 0.32 20.09
CA PRO A 366 -0.19 -1.15 20.06
C PRO A 366 -0.59 -1.76 18.71
N ARG A 367 -1.49 -1.12 17.96
CA ARG A 367 -1.93 -1.60 16.64
C ARG A 367 -0.87 -1.37 15.57
N PHE A 368 -0.10 -0.27 15.67
CA PHE A 368 1.06 -0.03 14.81
C PHE A 368 2.18 -1.01 15.15
N GLN A 369 2.42 -1.27 16.43
CA GLN A 369 3.38 -2.29 16.87
C GLN A 369 3.00 -3.67 16.36
N LYS A 370 1.72 -4.03 16.35
CA LYS A 370 1.24 -5.28 15.76
C LYS A 370 1.51 -5.37 14.25
N TRP A 371 1.42 -4.26 13.51
CA TRP A 371 1.84 -4.22 12.11
C TRP A 371 3.34 -4.48 11.96
N LEU A 372 4.17 -3.86 12.82
CA LEU A 372 5.61 -4.15 12.87
C LEU A 372 5.91 -5.62 13.22
N ASP A 373 5.08 -6.26 14.04
CA ASP A 373 5.23 -7.69 14.34
C ASP A 373 5.04 -8.58 13.10
N HIS A 374 4.17 -8.20 12.16
CA HIS A 374 4.09 -8.88 10.86
C HIS A 374 5.37 -8.74 10.04
N CYS A 375 5.98 -7.54 10.05
CA CYS A 375 7.26 -7.30 9.40
C CYS A 375 8.35 -8.18 10.02
N ASP A 376 8.50 -8.12 11.34
CA ASP A 376 9.52 -8.87 12.08
C ASP A 376 9.35 -10.37 11.90
N HIS A 377 8.12 -10.89 11.91
CA HIS A 377 7.86 -12.30 11.67
C HIS A 377 8.37 -12.75 10.30
N ILE A 378 8.01 -12.03 9.23
CA ILE A 378 8.44 -12.39 7.87
C ILE A 378 9.96 -12.22 7.71
N VAL A 379 10.54 -11.14 8.24
CA VAL A 379 12.00 -10.92 8.19
C VAL A 379 12.75 -12.01 8.95
N ASN A 380 12.27 -12.45 10.12
CA ASN A 380 12.89 -13.53 10.88
C ASN A 380 12.78 -14.88 10.16
N LEU A 381 11.71 -15.08 9.38
CA LEU A 381 11.44 -16.35 8.70
C LEU A 381 12.26 -16.51 7.40
N VAL A 382 12.30 -15.47 6.56
CA VAL A 382 12.90 -15.54 5.22
C VAL A 382 13.94 -14.44 4.93
N GLY A 383 14.10 -13.46 5.83
CA GLY A 383 15.03 -12.35 5.66
C GLY A 383 14.39 -11.11 5.05
N VAL A 384 15.12 -9.99 5.13
CA VAL A 384 14.64 -8.65 4.72
C VAL A 384 14.37 -8.52 3.21
N ASP A 385 14.95 -9.38 2.38
CA ASP A 385 14.91 -9.30 0.91
C ASP A 385 13.54 -9.66 0.29
N TYR A 386 12.54 -9.96 1.12
CA TYR A 386 11.23 -10.48 0.71
C TYR A 386 10.05 -9.68 1.27
N VAL A 387 10.33 -8.54 1.90
CA VAL A 387 9.31 -7.66 2.52
C VAL A 387 9.31 -6.31 1.84
N GLY A 388 8.12 -5.74 1.62
CA GLY A 388 7.92 -4.43 1.03
C GLY A 388 6.74 -3.69 1.64
N TRP A 389 6.37 -2.56 1.04
CA TRP A 389 5.19 -1.78 1.40
C TRP A 389 4.08 -1.89 0.35
N GLY A 390 2.85 -2.15 0.79
CA GLY A 390 1.65 -2.18 -0.04
C GLY A 390 0.43 -1.76 0.76
N SER A 391 0.10 -0.48 0.75
CA SER A 391 -0.80 0.14 1.73
C SER A 391 -2.20 -0.47 1.76
N ASP A 392 -2.70 -0.89 0.59
CA ASP A 392 -4.11 -1.19 0.31
C ASP A 392 -5.04 0.03 0.56
N GLY A 393 -4.45 1.23 0.54
CA GLY A 393 -5.12 2.49 0.79
C GLY A 393 -4.63 3.21 2.05
N TYR A 394 -4.58 4.53 1.93
CA TYR A 394 -4.38 5.50 2.99
C TYR A 394 -5.75 5.89 3.55
N GLU A 395 -6.09 5.35 4.71
CA GLU A 395 -7.26 5.67 5.56
C GLU A 395 -7.30 4.69 6.75
N THR A 396 -6.14 4.30 7.30
CA THR A 396 -6.03 3.21 8.27
C THR A 396 -4.93 3.52 9.29
N MET A 397 -3.91 2.66 9.40
CA MET A 397 -2.69 2.85 10.17
C MET A 397 -1.92 4.10 9.72
N ILE A 398 -1.85 4.32 8.41
CA ILE A 398 -1.29 5.52 7.78
C ILE A 398 -2.48 6.25 7.16
N HIS A 399 -2.79 7.45 7.67
CA HIS A 399 -3.97 8.18 7.20
C HIS A 399 -3.74 8.90 5.87
N SER A 400 -2.49 9.27 5.59
CA SER A 400 -2.07 10.02 4.40
C SER A 400 -0.60 9.74 4.09
N PRO A 401 -0.14 9.87 2.84
CA PRO A 401 1.26 9.70 2.47
C PRO A 401 2.24 10.54 3.30
N VAL A 402 1.82 11.70 3.82
CA VAL A 402 2.66 12.54 4.72
C VAL A 402 3.12 11.80 5.98
N GLU A 403 2.43 10.73 6.36
CA GLU A 403 2.73 9.92 7.52
C GLU A 403 3.64 8.71 7.21
N LEU A 404 4.04 8.49 5.95
CA LEU A 404 4.97 7.41 5.57
C LEU A 404 6.27 7.38 6.39
N PRO A 405 6.87 8.51 6.81
CA PRO A 405 8.01 8.49 7.71
C PRO A 405 7.80 7.72 9.02
N LYS A 406 6.55 7.52 9.46
CA LYS A 406 6.24 6.67 10.64
C LYS A 406 6.64 5.22 10.42
N ILE A 407 6.58 4.70 9.20
CA ILE A 407 7.03 3.34 8.86
C ILE A 407 8.55 3.26 9.09
N THR A 408 9.30 4.21 8.54
CA THR A 408 10.75 4.32 8.74
C THR A 408 11.10 4.47 10.21
N GLU A 409 10.40 5.34 10.94
CA GLU A 409 10.58 5.53 12.39
C GLU A 409 10.35 4.23 13.15
N GLY A 410 9.27 3.49 12.83
CA GLY A 410 8.97 2.20 13.43
C GLY A 410 10.07 1.16 13.21
N LEU A 411 10.56 1.03 11.97
CA LEU A 411 11.65 0.12 11.64
C LEU A 411 12.98 0.54 12.32
N MET A 412 13.30 1.83 12.36
CA MET A 412 14.48 2.33 13.09
C MET A 412 14.40 2.00 14.58
N ARG A 413 13.23 2.19 15.21
CA ARG A 413 13.00 1.85 16.63
C ARG A 413 13.12 0.35 16.89
N ARG A 414 12.75 -0.51 15.93
CA ARG A 414 12.95 -1.97 15.97
C ARG A 414 14.39 -2.41 15.70
N GLY A 415 15.29 -1.46 15.40
CA GLY A 415 16.73 -1.72 15.23
C GLY A 415 17.14 -2.17 13.82
N TYR A 416 16.27 -2.00 12.82
CA TYR A 416 16.64 -2.25 11.43
C TYR A 416 17.72 -1.26 10.97
N SER A 417 18.73 -1.76 10.27
CA SER A 417 19.74 -0.92 9.66
C SER A 417 19.16 -0.09 8.51
N LYS A 418 19.78 1.05 8.20
CA LYS A 418 19.41 1.88 7.03
C LYS A 418 19.38 1.08 5.72
N LYS A 419 20.27 0.10 5.57
CA LYS A 419 20.30 -0.79 4.38
C LYS A 419 19.08 -1.69 4.31
N GLU A 420 18.67 -2.27 5.44
CA GLU A 420 17.46 -3.09 5.53
C GLU A 420 16.19 -2.27 5.30
N ILE A 421 16.13 -1.06 5.86
CA ILE A 421 14.98 -0.17 5.67
C ILE A 421 14.83 0.21 4.19
N LYS A 422 15.91 0.51 3.46
CA LYS A 422 15.82 0.79 2.01
C LYS A 422 15.24 -0.37 1.20
N LYS A 423 15.59 -1.60 1.57
CA LYS A 423 15.00 -2.81 0.98
C LYS A 423 13.49 -2.85 1.16
N ILE A 424 13.03 -2.68 2.40
CA ILE A 424 11.61 -2.68 2.75
C ILE A 424 10.85 -1.52 2.09
N LEU A 425 11.44 -0.32 2.07
CA LEU A 425 10.78 0.87 1.51
C LEU A 425 10.59 0.80 0.00
N GLY A 426 11.47 0.12 -0.75
CA GLY A 426 11.28 0.05 -2.20
C GLY A 426 12.30 -0.76 -2.99
N GLU A 427 13.53 -0.99 -2.49
CA GLU A 427 14.54 -1.68 -3.30
C GLU A 427 14.17 -3.14 -3.60
N ASN A 428 13.38 -3.80 -2.73
CA ASN A 428 12.88 -5.15 -3.00
C ASN A 428 11.86 -5.18 -4.16
N PHE A 429 10.94 -4.22 -4.23
CA PHE A 429 10.04 -4.12 -5.38
C PHE A 429 10.78 -3.68 -6.65
N LEU A 430 11.77 -2.79 -6.53
CA LEU A 430 12.64 -2.44 -7.66
C LEU A 430 13.38 -3.68 -8.21
N ARG A 431 13.79 -4.63 -7.36
CA ARG A 431 14.34 -5.91 -7.79
C ARG A 431 13.34 -6.68 -8.65
N ILE A 432 12.09 -6.83 -8.21
CA ILE A 432 11.04 -7.50 -9.00
C ILE A 432 10.86 -6.83 -10.36
N PHE A 433 10.79 -5.50 -10.41
CA PHE A 433 10.67 -4.77 -11.68
C PHE A 433 11.85 -5.04 -12.63
N ARG A 434 13.08 -5.10 -12.11
CA ARG A 434 14.27 -5.41 -12.92
C ARG A 434 14.27 -6.84 -13.45
N GLU A 435 13.78 -7.80 -12.67
CA GLU A 435 13.80 -9.22 -13.02
C GLU A 435 12.65 -9.60 -13.96
N VAL A 436 11.47 -9.01 -13.79
CA VAL A 436 10.25 -9.38 -14.53
C VAL A 436 9.96 -8.42 -15.68
N VAL A 437 9.96 -7.11 -15.41
CA VAL A 437 9.49 -6.09 -16.36
C VAL A 437 10.59 -5.65 -17.32
N GLY A 438 11.85 -5.64 -16.85
CA GLY A 438 13.01 -5.09 -17.56
C GLY A 438 13.31 -3.66 -17.15
#